data_AF-A0AAR5P911-F1
#
_entry.id   AF-A0AAR5P911-F1
#
_cell.length_a   1.000
_cell.length_b   1.000
_cell.length_c   1.000
_cell.angle_alpha   90.00
_cell.angle_beta   90.00
_cell.angle_gamma   90.00
#
_symmetry.space_group_name_H-M   'P 1'
#
loop_
_entity.id
_entity.type
_entity.pdbx_description
1 polymer ?
#
loop_
_entity_poly.entity_id
_entity_poly.type
_entity_poly.pdbx_seq_one_letter_code
_entity_poly.pdbx_strand_id
1 'polypeptide(L)'
;MVYDCGSCMVKYVLCGFNFIIFIAGTIVLGVGIWLLVDMSSFIGLLKVVPADKLETFISPTFIQQVTYVLIGIGAFMFLVSFMGYCGALKESQCMLTLYGIMLIVIILVEITAGILAAIYKSKVKMSTILLLIPLNWVI
;
A
#
# COMPACT_ATOMS: atom_id res chain seq x y z
N MET A 1 -17.83 -30.12 21.83
CA MET A 1 -18.18 -28.95 21.00
C MET A 1 -18.20 -29.44 19.56
N VAL A 2 -19.36 -29.44 18.92
CA VAL A 2 -19.53 -29.88 17.53
C VAL A 2 -18.90 -28.80 16.65
N TYR A 3 -17.72 -29.07 16.09
CA TYR A 3 -17.15 -28.22 15.05
C TYR A 3 -17.89 -28.53 13.75
N ASP A 4 -18.85 -27.67 13.41
CA ASP A 4 -19.48 -27.69 12.10
C ASP A 4 -18.40 -27.48 11.03
N CYS A 5 -18.46 -28.22 9.93
CA CYS A 5 -17.42 -28.30 8.91
C CYS A 5 -16.95 -26.91 8.40
N GLY A 6 -17.85 -25.92 8.44
CA GLY A 6 -17.57 -24.53 8.05
C GLY A 6 -16.54 -23.79 8.91
N SER A 7 -16.50 -24.02 10.23
CA SER A 7 -15.62 -23.24 11.13
C SER A 7 -14.14 -23.62 10.97
N CYS A 8 -13.84 -24.86 10.62
CA CYS A 8 -12.47 -25.30 10.31
C CYS A 8 -11.99 -24.73 8.98
N MET A 9 -12.84 -24.74 7.93
CA MET A 9 -12.51 -24.20 6.61
C MET A 9 -12.17 -22.70 6.69
N VAL A 10 -12.98 -21.92 7.41
CA VAL A 10 -12.76 -20.46 7.55
C VAL A 10 -11.44 -20.16 8.27
N LYS A 11 -11.11 -20.89 9.34
CA LYS A 11 -9.82 -20.73 10.04
C LYS A 11 -8.63 -21.01 9.12
N TYR A 12 -8.71 -22.08 8.33
CA TYR A 12 -7.64 -22.48 7.42
C TYR A 12 -7.44 -21.47 6.29
N VAL A 13 -8.53 -20.99 5.68
CA VAL A 13 -8.50 -19.97 4.64
C VAL A 13 -7.95 -18.65 5.18
N LEU A 14 -8.39 -18.22 6.38
CA LEU A 14 -7.90 -17.01 7.02
C LEU A 14 -6.39 -17.09 7.32
N CYS A 15 -5.93 -18.25 7.79
CA CYS A 15 -4.52 -18.50 8.07
C CYS A 15 -3.66 -18.49 6.79
N GLY A 16 -4.11 -19.18 5.74
CA GLY A 16 -3.41 -19.22 4.45
C GLY A 16 -3.33 -17.85 3.78
N PHE A 17 -4.43 -17.11 3.75
CA PHE A 17 -4.47 -15.77 3.16
C PHE A 17 -3.56 -14.78 3.92
N ASN A 18 -3.61 -14.78 5.26
CA ASN A 18 -2.71 -13.95 6.07
C ASN A 18 -1.24 -14.31 5.86
N PHE A 19 -0.92 -15.59 5.67
CA PHE A 19 0.45 -16.02 5.40
C PHE A 19 0.97 -15.53 4.04
N ILE A 20 0.12 -15.51 3.01
CA ILE A 20 0.48 -14.96 1.70
C ILE A 20 0.74 -13.45 1.81
N ILE A 21 -0.13 -12.71 2.51
CA ILE A 21 0.07 -11.27 2.72
C ILE A 21 1.32 -11.01 3.56
N PHE A 22 1.62 -11.84 4.55
CA PHE A 22 2.84 -11.75 5.33
C PHE A 22 4.10 -11.85 4.47
N ILE A 23 4.14 -12.82 3.53
CA ILE A 23 5.25 -12.96 2.58
C ILE A 23 5.31 -11.72 1.67
N ALA A 24 4.18 -11.28 1.12
CA ALA A 24 4.13 -10.08 0.28
C ALA A 24 4.61 -8.83 1.03
N GLY A 25 4.18 -8.63 2.29
CA GLY A 25 4.60 -7.54 3.16
C GLY A 25 6.10 -7.58 3.44
N THR A 26 6.66 -8.77 3.67
CA THR A 26 8.10 -8.96 3.85
C THR A 26 8.89 -8.58 2.60
N ILE A 27 8.41 -8.96 1.41
CA ILE A 27 9.04 -8.58 0.13
C ILE A 27 8.98 -7.06 -0.06
N VAL A 28 7.82 -6.44 0.14
CA VAL A 28 7.64 -4.98 0.01
C VAL A 28 8.52 -4.22 0.99
N LEU A 29 8.63 -4.69 2.24
CA LEU A 29 9.56 -4.15 3.23
C LEU A 29 11.01 -4.27 2.79
N GLY A 30 11.41 -5.45 2.32
CA GLY A 30 12.77 -5.70 1.83
C GLY A 30 13.13 -4.77 0.69
N VAL A 31 12.22 -4.59 -0.28
CA VAL A 31 12.38 -3.63 -1.37
C VAL A 31 12.43 -2.19 -0.87
N GLY A 32 11.58 -1.81 0.08
CA GLY A 32 11.60 -0.47 0.69
C GLY A 32 12.92 -0.17 1.39
N ILE A 33 13.44 -1.10 2.19
CA ILE A 33 14.72 -0.97 2.89
C ILE A 33 15.86 -0.92 1.88
N TRP A 34 15.85 -1.79 0.86
CA TRP A 34 16.83 -1.78 -0.23
C TRP A 34 16.88 -0.42 -0.93
N LEU A 35 15.72 0.15 -1.24
CA LEU A 35 15.61 1.48 -1.83
C LEU A 35 16.13 2.57 -0.91
N LEU A 36 15.98 2.45 0.41
CA LEU A 36 16.46 3.43 1.38
C LEU A 36 18.00 3.41 1.53
N VAL A 37 18.61 2.23 1.49
CA VAL A 37 20.07 2.06 1.61
C VAL A 37 20.78 2.45 0.32
N ASP A 38 20.22 2.09 -0.85
CA ASP A 38 20.87 2.23 -2.16
C ASP A 38 20.20 3.28 -3.07
N MET A 39 19.76 4.40 -2.49
CA MET A 39 19.06 5.46 -3.22
C MET A 39 19.85 6.03 -4.41
N SER A 40 21.16 6.20 -4.26
CA SER A 40 22.03 6.76 -5.31
C SER A 40 22.14 5.85 -6.54
N SER A 41 22.22 4.54 -6.32
CA SER A 41 22.32 3.52 -7.36
C SER A 41 20.99 3.40 -8.12
N PHE A 42 19.85 3.51 -7.42
CA PHE A 42 18.53 3.49 -8.03
C PHE A 42 18.26 4.72 -8.91
N ILE A 43 18.64 5.91 -8.45
CA ILE A 43 18.54 7.15 -9.26
C ILE A 43 19.41 7.05 -10.52
N GLY A 44 20.59 6.40 -10.43
CA GLY A 44 21.44 6.13 -11.59
C GLY A 44 20.79 5.20 -12.61
N LEU A 45 20.17 4.10 -12.17
CA LEU A 45 19.46 3.16 -13.05
C LEU A 45 18.22 3.77 -13.69
N LEU A 46 17.48 4.62 -12.96
CA LEU A 46 16.30 5.31 -13.50
C LEU A 46 16.65 6.35 -14.57
N LYS A 47 17.84 6.97 -14.51
CA LYS A 47 18.33 7.90 -15.54
C LYS A 47 18.77 7.22 -16.84
N VAL A 48 19.09 5.92 -16.79
CA VAL A 48 19.50 5.15 -17.97
C VAL A 48 18.29 4.70 -18.79
N VAL A 49 17.08 4.69 -18.20
CA VAL A 49 15.84 4.42 -18.93
C VAL A 49 15.37 5.73 -19.61
N PRO A 50 15.35 5.82 -20.95
CA PRO A 50 14.84 6.99 -21.66
C PRO A 50 13.32 7.00 -21.52
N ALA A 51 12.83 7.63 -20.47
CA ALA A 51 11.42 7.91 -20.27
C ALA A 51 11.26 9.43 -20.27
N ASP A 52 11.18 10.00 -21.47
CA ASP A 52 11.10 11.43 -21.82
C ASP A 52 9.89 12.19 -21.19
N LYS A 53 9.13 11.51 -20.33
CA LYS A 53 7.98 12.05 -19.56
C LYS A 53 8.05 11.79 -18.06
N LEU A 54 9.13 11.20 -17.56
CA LEU A 54 9.27 10.78 -16.15
C LEU A 54 10.26 11.66 -15.35
N GLU A 55 11.00 12.55 -16.00
CA GLU A 55 11.97 13.43 -15.33
C GLU A 55 11.34 14.37 -14.30
N THR A 56 10.09 14.81 -14.53
CA THR A 56 9.36 15.67 -13.58
C THR A 56 8.86 14.91 -12.34
N PHE A 57 8.67 13.59 -12.43
CA PHE A 57 8.19 12.73 -11.33
C PHE A 57 9.34 12.05 -10.55
N ILE A 58 10.56 12.02 -11.12
CA ILE A 58 11.78 11.47 -10.50
C ILE A 58 12.64 12.61 -9.92
N SER A 59 12.01 13.57 -9.25
CA SER A 59 12.80 14.43 -8.36
C SER A 59 13.29 13.59 -7.18
N PRO A 60 14.55 13.74 -6.74
CA PRO A 60 15.13 12.93 -5.67
C PRO A 60 14.30 12.99 -4.37
N THR A 61 13.63 14.12 -4.15
CA THR A 61 12.67 14.34 -3.07
C THR A 61 11.42 13.48 -3.19
N PHE A 62 10.84 13.30 -4.38
CA PHE A 62 9.66 12.44 -4.55
C PHE A 62 9.98 10.96 -4.36
N ILE A 63 11.13 10.50 -4.86
CA ILE A 63 11.59 9.12 -4.64
C ILE A 63 11.78 8.85 -3.15
N GLN A 64 12.39 9.77 -2.41
CA GLN A 64 12.51 9.67 -0.96
C GLN A 64 11.15 9.50 -0.27
N GLN A 65 10.18 10.34 -0.60
CA GLN A 65 8.83 10.26 -0.03
C GLN A 65 8.17 8.90 -0.33
N VAL A 66 8.26 8.43 -1.57
CA VAL A 66 7.69 7.14 -1.98
C VAL A 66 8.36 5.98 -1.26
N THR A 67 9.68 6.00 -1.08
CA THR A 67 10.41 4.96 -0.33
C THR A 67 9.95 4.88 1.13
N TYR A 68 9.81 6.02 1.82
CA TYR A 68 9.31 6.03 3.20
C TYR A 68 7.88 5.50 3.30
N VAL A 69 7.00 5.89 2.36
CA VAL A 69 5.63 5.37 2.31
C VAL A 69 5.62 3.87 2.03
N LEU A 70 6.47 3.38 1.12
CA LEU A 70 6.58 1.96 0.80
C LEU A 70 7.02 1.13 2.01
N ILE A 71 8.01 1.61 2.78
CA ILE A 71 8.44 1.00 4.03
C ILE A 71 7.29 1.01 5.06
N GLY A 72 6.59 2.15 5.21
CA GLY A 72 5.48 2.27 6.14
C GLY A 72 4.34 1.29 5.85
N ILE A 73 3.91 1.21 4.59
CA ILE A 73 2.86 0.29 4.14
C ILE A 73 3.33 -1.16 4.29
N GLY A 74 4.57 -1.47 3.88
CA GLY A 74 5.15 -2.80 4.08
C GLY A 74 5.17 -3.24 5.54
N ALA A 75 5.60 -2.35 6.44
CA ALA A 75 5.67 -2.61 7.88
C ALA A 75 4.29 -2.88 8.46
N PHE A 76 3.33 -2.04 8.06
CA PHE A 76 1.95 -2.19 8.48
C PHE A 76 1.34 -3.51 8.00
N MET A 77 1.51 -3.86 6.72
CA MET A 77 1.04 -5.15 6.17
C MET A 77 1.68 -6.33 6.90
N PHE A 78 2.99 -6.31 7.15
CA PHE A 78 3.70 -7.35 7.89
C PHE A 78 3.13 -7.54 9.29
N LEU A 79 2.94 -6.46 10.05
CA LEU A 79 2.42 -6.51 11.43
C LEU A 79 0.97 -7.01 11.48
N VAL A 80 0.10 -6.48 10.61
CA VAL A 80 -1.31 -6.87 10.55
C VAL A 80 -1.45 -8.35 10.19
N SER A 81 -0.69 -8.83 9.21
CA SER A 81 -0.70 -10.25 8.81
C SER A 81 -0.07 -11.17 9.85
N PHE A 82 0.97 -10.74 10.55
CA PHE A 82 1.54 -11.49 11.67
C PHE A 82 0.54 -11.64 12.82
N MET A 83 -0.17 -10.56 13.18
CA MET A 83 -1.25 -10.62 14.17
C MET A 83 -2.41 -11.52 13.72
N GLY A 84 -2.78 -11.49 12.45
CA GLY A 84 -3.81 -12.39 11.87
C GLY A 84 -3.39 -13.86 11.92
N TYR A 85 -2.14 -14.17 11.56
CA TYR A 85 -1.58 -15.52 11.60
C TYR A 85 -1.43 -16.04 13.03
N CYS A 86 -0.83 -15.26 13.94
CA CYS A 86 -0.70 -15.62 15.36
C CYS A 86 -2.07 -15.70 16.07
N GLY A 87 -3.02 -14.83 15.74
CA GLY A 87 -4.38 -14.86 16.26
C GLY A 87 -5.13 -16.14 15.86
N ALA A 88 -4.92 -16.61 14.63
CA ALA A 88 -5.47 -17.88 14.16
C ALA A 88 -4.80 -19.09 14.83
N LEU A 89 -3.49 -19.07 15.04
CA LEU A 89 -2.73 -20.16 15.69
C LEU A 89 -2.98 -20.28 17.19
N LYS A 90 -3.09 -19.15 17.91
CA LYS A 90 -3.16 -19.15 19.38
C LYS A 90 -4.57 -19.41 19.92
N GLU A 91 -5.55 -19.61 19.03
CA GLU A 91 -6.99 -19.73 19.32
C GLU A 91 -7.51 -18.65 20.30
N SER A 92 -6.81 -17.52 20.38
CA SER A 92 -7.09 -16.47 21.33
C SER A 92 -8.12 -15.53 20.73
N GLN A 93 -9.35 -15.62 21.23
CA GLN A 93 -10.46 -14.78 20.78
C GLN A 93 -10.11 -13.28 20.87
N CYS A 94 -9.38 -12.86 21.90
CA CYS A 94 -8.96 -11.45 22.06
C CYS A 94 -8.07 -10.95 20.91
N MET A 95 -7.09 -11.76 20.45
CA MET A 95 -6.22 -11.40 19.32
C MET A 95 -6.96 -11.39 17.98
N LEU A 96 -7.87 -12.34 17.77
CA LEU A 96 -8.68 -12.39 16.55
C LEU A 96 -9.70 -11.24 16.49
N THR A 97 -10.29 -10.87 17.64
CA THR A 97 -11.17 -9.71 17.75
C THR A 97 -10.42 -8.42 17.49
N LEU A 98 -9.21 -8.24 18.05
CA LEU A 98 -8.39 -7.05 17.80
C LEU A 98 -8.01 -6.93 16.32
N TYR A 99 -7.64 -8.04 15.67
CA TYR A 99 -7.41 -8.09 14.23
C TYR A 99 -8.66 -7.65 13.44
N GLY A 100 -9.85 -8.14 13.82
CA GLY A 100 -11.11 -7.71 13.22
C GLY A 100 -11.38 -6.21 13.37
N ILE A 101 -11.14 -5.65 14.56
CA ILE A 101 -11.29 -4.20 14.81
C ILE A 101 -10.32 -3.41 13.94
N MET A 102 -9.06 -3.84 13.86
CA MET A 102 -8.05 -3.20 13.00
C MET A 102 -8.48 -3.19 11.53
N LEU A 103 -9.02 -4.31 11.01
CA LEU A 103 -9.53 -4.36 9.64
C LEU A 103 -10.69 -3.39 9.40
N ILE A 104 -11.63 -3.27 10.35
CA ILE A 104 -12.73 -2.31 10.24
C ILE A 104 -12.19 -0.88 10.16
N VAL A 105 -11.21 -0.54 11.00
CA VAL A 105 -10.57 0.77 10.98
C VAL A 105 -9.85 1.02 9.64
N ILE A 106 -9.16 0.03 9.08
CA ILE A 106 -8.50 0.13 7.77
C ILE A 106 -9.54 0.42 6.68
N ILE A 107 -10.67 -0.28 6.66
CA ILE A 107 -11.73 -0.06 5.65
C ILE A 107 -12.27 1.38 5.74
N LEU A 108 -12.47 1.91 6.95
CA LEU A 108 -12.92 3.30 7.12
C LEU A 108 -11.90 4.31 6.58
N VAL A 109 -10.60 4.07 6.82
CA VAL A 109 -9.52 4.88 6.28
C VAL A 109 -9.47 4.79 4.76
N GLU A 110 -9.59 3.59 4.17
CA GLU A 110 -9.60 3.39 2.72
C GLU A 110 -10.79 4.07 2.05
N ILE A 111 -12.00 3.99 2.64
CA ILE A 111 -13.18 4.70 2.13
C ILE A 111 -12.94 6.21 2.14
N THR A 112 -12.42 6.74 3.25
CA THR A 112 -12.12 8.17 3.39
C THR A 112 -11.08 8.61 2.37
N ALA A 113 -10.00 7.85 2.20
CA ALA A 113 -8.97 8.11 1.21
C ALA A 113 -9.50 8.01 -0.23
N GLY A 114 -10.37 7.04 -0.53
CA GLY A 114 -11.00 6.86 -1.84
C GLY A 114 -11.90 8.03 -2.22
N ILE A 115 -12.73 8.51 -1.28
CA ILE A 115 -13.57 9.70 -1.47
C ILE A 115 -12.69 10.93 -1.71
N LEU A 116 -11.66 11.11 -0.88
CA LEU A 116 -10.74 12.24 -1.00
C LEU A 116 -10.04 12.23 -2.36
N ALA A 117 -9.54 11.07 -2.79
CA ALA A 117 -8.91 10.88 -4.10
C ALA A 117 -9.87 11.19 -5.26
N ALA A 118 -11.15 10.81 -5.17
CA ALA A 118 -12.16 11.10 -6.19
C ALA A 118 -12.43 12.61 -6.34
N ILE A 119 -12.50 13.34 -5.22
CA ILE A 119 -12.70 14.79 -5.21
C ILE A 119 -11.46 15.49 -5.81
N TYR A 120 -10.25 15.11 -5.39
CA TYR A 120 -9.02 15.72 -5.92
C TYR A 120 -8.80 15.42 -7.40
N LYS A 121 -9.06 14.19 -7.88
CA LYS A 121 -8.97 13.89 -9.32
C LYS A 121 -9.88 14.79 -10.15
N SER A 122 -11.05 15.12 -9.63
CA SER A 122 -12.01 16.03 -10.28
C SER A 122 -11.47 17.47 -10.37
N LYS A 123 -10.86 17.98 -9.29
CA LYS A 123 -10.23 19.32 -9.28
C LYS A 123 -8.99 19.42 -10.17
N VAL A 124 -8.17 18.37 -10.22
CA VAL A 124 -6.95 18.33 -11.05
C VAL A 124 -7.31 18.31 -12.54
N LYS A 125 -8.28 17.48 -12.95
CA LYS A 125 -8.75 17.47 -14.35
C LYS A 125 -9.29 18.83 -14.81
N MET A 126 -10.03 19.53 -13.94
CA MET A 126 -10.56 20.86 -14.23
C MET A 126 -9.44 21.89 -14.48
N SER A 127 -8.40 21.88 -13.63
CA SER A 127 -7.29 22.83 -13.72
C SER A 127 -6.38 22.57 -14.93
N THR A 128 -6.14 21.29 -15.29
CA THR A 128 -5.35 20.95 -16.47
C THR A 128 -6.04 21.36 -17.77
N ILE A 129 -7.37 21.23 -17.88
CA ILE A 129 -8.13 21.65 -19.07
C ILE A 129 -8.10 23.18 -19.23
N LEU A 130 -8.25 23.92 -18.12
CA LEU A 130 -8.16 25.39 -18.12
C LEU A 130 -6.76 25.92 -18.45
N LEU A 131 -5.69 25.13 -18.29
CA LEU A 131 -4.33 25.48 -18.74
C LEU A 131 -4.06 25.10 -20.20
N LEU A 132 -4.83 24.17 -20.79
CA LEU A 132 -4.73 23.81 -22.21
C LEU A 132 -5.49 24.77 -23.13
N ILE A 133 -6.60 25.37 -22.67
CA ILE A 133 -7.34 26.42 -23.40
C ILE A 133 -6.50 27.69 -23.71
N PRO A 134 -5.71 28.27 -22.78
CA PRO A 134 -4.92 29.48 -23.07
C PRO A 134 -3.72 29.22 -24.00
N LEU A 135 -3.23 27.97 -24.11
CA LEU A 135 -2.15 27.65 -25.04
C LEU A 135 -2.63 27.55 -26.51
N ASN A 136 -3.90 27.18 -26.74
CA ASN A 136 -4.50 27.10 -28.08
C ASN A 136 -5.03 28.45 -28.61
N TRP A 137 -4.88 29.54 -27.85
CA TRP A 137 -5.29 30.90 -28.25
C TRP A 137 -4.08 31.84 -28.45
N VAL A 138 -2.85 31.35 -28.21
CA VAL A 138 -1.59 32.10 -28.34
C VAL A 138 -0.66 31.48 -29.43
N ILE A 139 -1.09 30.40 -30.08
CA ILE A 139 -0.50 29.82 -31.30
C ILE A 139 -1.55 29.93 -32.40
#